data_AF-A0A4Q3UP19-F1
#
_entry.id   AF-A0A4Q3UP19-F1
#
_cell.length_a   1.000
_cell.length_b   1.000
_cell.length_c   1.000
_cell.angle_alpha   90.00
_cell.angle_beta   90.00
_cell.angle_gamma   90.00
#
_symmetry.space_group_name_H-M   'P 1'
#
loop_
_entity.id
_entity.type
_entity.pdbx_description
1 polymer ?
#
loop_
_entity_poly.entity_id
_entity_poly.type
_entity_poly.pdbx_seq_one_letter_code
_entity_poly.pdbx_strand_id
1 'polypeptide(L)'
;MLRYLACIAVAAPLVHAQSEKPKWYEEMKIGPAWSNTFEDSFQGTKRVAALKGILLDLGEKHRALFDTETLRLVNAYQGEPDKEGEPKKSDFNWGGTPWTGAHGPLISLKDENAIFNTEALPGWADAKGSFKDKREIPGVGNLDYASFKGYYRHGDKIVLNYNVNGAEILETVSAENGVITRSFKIAKRSADLLLIVADEKGGF
;
A
#
# COMPACT_ATOMS: atom_id res chain seq x y z
N MET A 1 65.01 -20.38 33.79
CA MET A 1 64.36 -20.43 32.46
C MET A 1 63.07 -19.61 32.56
N LEU A 2 63.13 -18.32 32.21
CA LEU A 2 62.05 -17.36 32.45
C LEU A 2 61.10 -17.36 31.25
N ARG A 3 59.85 -17.79 31.44
CA ARG A 3 58.82 -17.81 30.38
C ARG A 3 58.00 -16.52 30.48
N TYR A 4 58.13 -15.64 29.48
CA TYR A 4 57.22 -14.51 29.30
C TYR A 4 56.00 -14.97 28.50
N LEU A 5 54.81 -14.88 29.08
CA LEU A 5 53.56 -14.89 28.34
C LEU A 5 53.27 -13.45 27.88
N ALA A 6 53.24 -13.24 26.56
CA ALA A 6 52.72 -12.02 25.97
C ALA A 6 51.23 -12.23 25.67
N CYS A 7 50.35 -11.59 26.43
CA CYS A 7 48.94 -11.46 26.08
C CYS A 7 48.80 -10.34 25.04
N ILE A 8 48.55 -10.70 23.79
CA ILE A 8 48.17 -9.73 22.74
C ILE A 8 46.66 -9.52 22.86
N ALA A 9 46.26 -8.38 23.42
CA ALA A 9 44.88 -7.93 23.36
C ALA A 9 44.62 -7.33 21.96
N VAL A 10 43.89 -8.07 21.11
CA VAL A 10 43.38 -7.52 19.85
C VAL A 10 42.13 -6.72 20.18
N ALA A 11 42.27 -5.40 20.28
CA ALA A 11 41.13 -4.50 20.31
C ALA A 11 40.61 -4.34 18.87
N ALA A 12 39.54 -5.06 18.54
CA ALA A 12 38.79 -4.78 17.32
C ALA A 12 38.12 -3.40 17.49
N PRO A 13 38.33 -2.42 16.59
CA PRO A 13 37.60 -1.18 16.66
C PRO A 13 36.11 -1.49 16.43
N LEU A 14 35.29 -1.24 17.45
CA LEU A 14 33.85 -1.08 17.31
C LEU A 14 33.62 0.15 16.43
N VAL A 15 33.67 -0.05 15.11
CA VAL A 15 33.09 0.90 14.15
C VAL A 15 31.60 0.87 14.43
N HIS A 16 31.16 1.76 15.33
CA HIS A 16 29.76 2.12 15.39
C HIS A 16 29.48 2.79 14.04
N ALA A 17 28.85 2.05 13.13
CA ALA A 17 28.25 2.65 11.96
C ALA A 17 27.29 3.71 12.49
N GLN A 18 27.70 4.97 12.40
CA GLN A 18 26.89 6.09 12.82
C GLN A 18 25.76 6.16 11.79
N SER A 19 24.63 5.53 12.10
CA SER A 19 23.45 5.55 11.24
C SER A 19 23.17 7.00 10.91
N GLU A 20 23.12 7.35 9.62
CA GLU A 20 22.74 8.69 9.20
C GLU A 20 21.44 9.07 9.91
N LYS A 21 21.38 10.29 10.43
CA LYS A 21 20.15 10.77 11.05
C LYS A 21 19.01 10.64 10.04
N PRO A 22 17.84 10.12 10.46
CA PRO A 22 16.71 10.02 9.56
C PRO A 22 16.38 11.40 8.98
N LYS A 23 15.95 11.40 7.72
CA LYS A 23 15.52 12.64 7.06
C LYS A 23 14.18 13.05 7.67
N TRP A 24 13.89 14.36 7.66
CA TRP A 24 12.68 14.91 8.28
C TRP A 24 11.37 14.22 7.83
N TYR A 25 11.31 13.79 6.56
CA TYR A 25 10.15 13.09 6.02
C TYR A 25 10.04 11.65 6.52
N GLU A 26 11.16 11.00 6.83
CA GLU A 26 11.20 9.63 7.38
C GLU A 26 10.65 9.57 8.81
N GLU A 27 10.67 10.71 9.52
CA GLU A 27 10.11 10.85 10.86
C GLU A 27 8.60 11.15 10.85
N MET A 28 8.01 11.42 9.69
CA MET A 28 6.60 11.82 9.60
C MET A 28 5.65 10.68 9.96
N LYS A 29 4.62 11.02 10.73
CA LYS A 29 3.46 10.16 10.95
C LYS A 29 2.43 10.42 9.85
N ILE A 30 2.34 9.49 8.90
CA ILE A 30 1.40 9.56 7.77
C ILE A 30 -0.04 9.14 8.12
N GLY A 31 -0.28 8.72 9.37
CA GLY A 31 -1.59 8.31 9.85
C GLY A 31 -2.09 6.98 9.25
N PRO A 32 -3.33 6.58 9.57
CA PRO A 32 -3.91 5.33 9.08
C PRO A 32 -4.39 5.38 7.62
N ALA A 33 -4.40 6.56 7.00
CA ALA A 33 -4.73 6.76 5.60
C ALA A 33 -3.84 7.87 5.03
N TRP A 34 -2.99 7.54 4.06
CA TRP A 34 -2.12 8.50 3.41
C TRP A 34 -2.43 8.62 1.93
N SER A 35 -2.79 9.83 1.50
CA SER A 35 -3.06 10.12 0.09
C SER A 35 -1.79 10.52 -0.66
N ASN A 36 -1.49 9.81 -1.74
CA ASN A 36 -0.37 10.10 -2.64
C ASN A 36 -0.54 9.41 -4.00
N THR A 37 0.39 9.67 -4.92
CA THR A 37 0.65 8.81 -6.07
C THR A 37 1.65 7.73 -5.66
N PHE A 38 1.32 6.48 -5.95
CA PHE A 38 2.12 5.32 -5.55
C PHE A 38 2.50 4.46 -6.76
N GLU A 39 3.68 3.83 -6.68
CA GLU A 39 4.11 2.76 -7.57
C GLU A 39 4.23 1.43 -6.83
N ASP A 40 3.97 0.32 -7.52
CA ASP A 40 4.03 -1.05 -7.01
C ASP A 40 4.76 -1.95 -8.02
N SER A 41 4.97 -3.21 -7.66
CA SER A 41 5.47 -4.24 -8.57
C SER A 41 4.37 -5.25 -8.87
N PHE A 42 3.90 -5.30 -10.11
CA PHE A 42 2.91 -6.27 -10.55
C PHE A 42 3.53 -7.27 -11.52
N GLN A 43 3.47 -8.56 -11.17
CA GLN A 43 4.05 -9.64 -11.96
C GLN A 43 5.53 -9.38 -12.36
N GLY A 44 6.31 -8.83 -11.43
CA GLY A 44 7.73 -8.50 -11.64
C GLY A 44 7.99 -7.21 -12.43
N THR A 45 6.94 -6.48 -12.83
CA THR A 45 7.06 -5.20 -13.55
C THR A 45 6.62 -4.05 -12.67
N LYS A 46 7.46 -3.01 -12.58
CA LYS A 46 7.07 -1.75 -11.92
C LYS A 46 6.00 -1.01 -12.72
N ARG A 47 5.04 -0.40 -12.03
CA ARG A 47 4.02 0.46 -12.65
C ARG A 47 3.56 1.54 -11.69
N VAL A 48 2.89 2.56 -12.23
CA VAL A 48 2.06 3.45 -11.42
C VAL A 48 0.87 2.64 -10.90
N ALA A 49 0.82 2.45 -9.59
CA ALA A 49 -0.15 1.59 -8.93
C ALA A 49 -1.47 2.32 -8.69
N ALA A 50 -1.38 3.57 -8.22
CA ALA A 50 -2.53 4.44 -8.03
C ALA A 50 -2.10 5.90 -8.29
N LEU A 51 -2.77 6.56 -9.23
CA LEU A 51 -2.57 8.00 -9.47
C LEU A 51 -3.06 8.81 -8.27
N LYS A 52 -4.22 8.44 -7.73
CA LYS A 52 -4.76 8.98 -6.47
C LYS A 52 -5.03 7.84 -5.50
N GLY A 53 -3.94 7.38 -4.88
CA GLY A 53 -3.98 6.30 -3.91
C GLY A 53 -4.26 6.78 -2.49
N ILE A 54 -4.82 5.88 -1.69
CA ILE A 54 -4.88 5.96 -0.24
C ILE A 54 -4.18 4.72 0.31
N LEU A 55 -2.99 4.90 0.87
CA LEU A 55 -2.26 3.85 1.57
C LEU A 55 -2.81 3.72 2.99
N LEU A 56 -3.40 2.57 3.28
CA LEU A 56 -4.00 2.24 4.57
C LEU A 56 -2.94 1.60 5.50
N ASP A 57 -2.90 2.03 6.76
CA ASP A 57 -2.21 1.31 7.84
C ASP A 57 -3.15 0.26 8.42
N LEU A 58 -2.76 -1.01 8.35
CA LEU A 58 -3.54 -2.12 8.92
C LEU A 58 -2.92 -2.68 10.20
N GLY A 59 -1.82 -2.08 10.70
CA GLY A 59 -1.07 -2.55 11.86
C GLY A 59 -0.04 -3.62 11.52
N GLU A 60 0.93 -3.84 12.41
CA GLU A 60 1.98 -4.88 12.27
C GLU A 60 2.67 -4.88 10.89
N LYS A 61 2.94 -3.67 10.36
CA LYS A 61 3.58 -3.45 9.06
C LYS A 61 2.73 -3.87 7.85
N HIS A 62 1.46 -4.24 8.07
CA HIS A 62 0.52 -4.50 6.99
C HIS A 62 0.00 -3.20 6.41
N ARG A 63 -0.06 -3.17 5.08
CA ARG A 63 -0.53 -2.05 4.29
C ARG A 63 -1.50 -2.55 3.24
N ALA A 64 -2.43 -1.70 2.85
CA ALA A 64 -3.22 -1.90 1.65
C ALA A 64 -3.38 -0.59 0.89
N LEU A 65 -3.18 -0.62 -0.42
CA LEU A 65 -3.34 0.56 -1.28
C LEU A 65 -4.72 0.53 -1.94
N PHE A 66 -5.54 1.55 -1.70
CA PHE A 66 -6.80 1.75 -2.40
C PHE A 66 -6.65 2.85 -3.47
N ASP A 67 -7.08 2.59 -4.70
CA ASP A 67 -7.07 3.59 -5.77
C ASP A 67 -8.44 4.27 -5.90
N THR A 68 -8.48 5.58 -5.70
CA THR A 68 -9.73 6.35 -5.74
C THR A 68 -10.26 6.57 -7.16
N GLU A 69 -9.44 6.36 -8.20
CA GLU A 69 -9.84 6.54 -9.60
C GLU A 69 -10.49 5.28 -10.19
N THR A 70 -10.12 4.11 -9.71
CA THR A 70 -10.64 2.81 -10.19
C THR A 70 -11.46 2.05 -9.14
N LEU A 71 -11.46 2.52 -7.89
CA LEU A 71 -12.12 1.92 -6.73
C LEU A 71 -11.70 0.48 -6.46
N ARG A 72 -10.46 0.14 -6.84
CA ARG A 72 -9.86 -1.17 -6.58
C ARG A 72 -8.96 -1.12 -5.35
N LEU A 73 -8.89 -2.23 -4.64
CA LEU A 73 -7.80 -2.47 -3.70
C LEU A 73 -6.62 -2.99 -4.52
N VAL A 74 -5.62 -2.12 -4.71
CA VAL A 74 -4.51 -2.33 -5.63
C VAL A 74 -3.63 -3.48 -5.18
N ASN A 75 -3.26 -3.46 -3.90
CA ASN A 75 -2.49 -4.52 -3.27
C ASN A 75 -2.73 -4.51 -1.76
N ALA A 76 -2.34 -5.61 -1.12
CA ALA A 76 -2.02 -5.62 0.29
C ALA A 76 -0.72 -6.40 0.51
N TYR A 77 0.11 -5.92 1.43
CA TYR A 77 1.43 -6.48 1.66
C TYR A 77 1.84 -6.26 3.12
N GLN A 78 2.86 -7.01 3.55
CA GLN A 78 3.49 -6.82 4.85
C GLN A 78 4.94 -6.35 4.66
N GLY A 79 5.28 -5.22 5.28
CA GLY A 79 6.65 -4.74 5.35
C GLY A 79 7.52 -5.61 6.25
N GLU A 80 8.84 -5.41 6.18
CA GLU A 80 9.76 -6.12 7.06
C GLU A 80 9.50 -5.78 8.54
N PRO A 81 9.55 -6.77 9.45
CA PRO A 81 9.48 -6.51 10.88
C PRO A 81 10.59 -5.56 11.34
N ASP A 82 10.26 -4.67 12.28
CA ASP A 82 11.28 -3.87 12.96
C ASP A 82 12.24 -4.83 13.71
N LYS A 83 13.55 -4.58 13.60
CA LYS A 83 14.59 -5.34 14.32
C LYS A 83 15.00 -4.60 15.58
N GLU A 84 15.15 -5.33 16.67
CA GLU A 84 15.61 -4.74 17.94
C GLU A 84 17.01 -4.11 17.76
N GLY A 85 17.17 -2.88 18.27
CA GLY A 85 18.42 -2.13 18.13
C GLY A 85 18.60 -1.40 16.79
N GLU A 86 17.71 -1.62 15.81
CA GLU A 86 17.77 -0.95 14.51
C GLU A 86 16.77 0.22 14.43
N PRO A 87 17.07 1.28 13.65
CA PRO A 87 16.09 2.31 13.34
C PRO A 87 14.85 1.71 12.68
N LYS A 88 13.67 2.16 13.10
CA LYS A 88 12.41 1.77 12.45
C LYS A 88 12.43 2.21 11.00
N LYS A 89 12.13 1.28 10.10
CA LYS A 89 12.08 1.55 8.66
C LYS A 89 10.63 1.70 8.20
N SER A 90 10.43 2.54 7.21
CA SER A 90 9.14 2.63 6.50
C SER A 90 8.85 1.36 5.71
N ASP A 91 7.57 1.08 5.55
CA ASP A 91 7.03 -0.08 4.82
C ASP A 91 6.87 0.25 3.32
N PHE A 92 7.55 1.29 2.88
CA PHE A 92 7.56 1.84 1.53
C PHE A 92 8.88 2.60 1.36
N ASN A 93 9.25 2.89 0.12
CA ASN A 93 10.39 3.71 -0.23
C ASN A 93 9.93 5.14 -0.50
N TRP A 94 10.59 6.10 0.15
CA TRP A 94 10.37 7.51 -0.13
C TRP A 94 10.84 7.86 -1.54
N GLY A 95 10.04 8.64 -2.22
CA GLY A 95 10.28 9.18 -3.56
C GLY A 95 9.58 10.52 -3.69
N GLY A 96 9.53 11.09 -4.88
CA GLY A 96 8.75 12.29 -5.17
C GLY A 96 9.37 13.59 -4.66
N THR A 97 9.04 14.66 -5.38
CA THR A 97 9.52 16.02 -5.11
C THR A 97 9.13 16.54 -3.72
N PRO A 98 7.90 16.32 -3.21
CA PRO A 98 7.51 16.83 -1.89
C PRO A 98 8.33 16.27 -0.72
N TRP A 99 8.93 15.10 -0.89
CA TRP A 99 9.63 14.39 0.18
C TRP A 99 11.13 14.46 -0.02
N THR A 100 11.60 13.98 -1.17
CA THR A 100 13.03 13.78 -1.43
C THR A 100 13.66 14.91 -2.24
N GLY A 101 12.86 15.80 -2.82
CA GLY A 101 13.30 16.80 -3.80
C GLY A 101 13.59 16.22 -5.21
N ALA A 102 13.52 14.91 -5.39
CA ALA A 102 13.76 14.28 -6.69
C ALA A 102 12.56 14.47 -7.64
N HIS A 103 12.84 14.64 -8.94
CA HIS A 103 11.84 14.59 -10.01
C HIS A 103 11.81 13.19 -10.62
N GLY A 104 10.62 12.62 -10.80
CA GLY A 104 10.44 11.30 -11.44
C GLY A 104 10.02 10.19 -10.48
N PRO A 105 10.82 9.82 -9.46
CA PRO A 105 10.47 8.74 -8.53
C PRO A 105 9.14 8.98 -7.83
N LEU A 106 8.32 7.94 -7.68
CA LEU A 106 7.11 7.96 -6.86
C LEU A 106 7.38 7.34 -5.48
N ILE A 107 6.41 7.43 -4.58
CA ILE A 107 6.43 6.57 -3.39
C ILE A 107 6.26 5.13 -3.85
N SER A 108 7.26 4.30 -3.60
CA SER A 108 7.26 2.90 -4.06
C SER A 108 6.92 1.97 -2.91
N LEU A 109 5.92 1.12 -3.09
CA LEU A 109 5.56 0.11 -2.10
C LEU A 109 6.69 -0.93 -1.98
N LYS A 110 6.90 -1.45 -0.77
CA LYS A 110 7.80 -2.59 -0.51
C LYS A 110 6.96 -3.87 -0.53
N ASP A 111 6.47 -4.20 -1.71
CA ASP A 111 5.48 -5.25 -1.94
C ASP A 111 6.10 -6.57 -2.43
N GLU A 112 7.36 -6.82 -2.12
CA GLU A 112 8.05 -8.08 -2.46
C GLU A 112 7.32 -9.30 -1.86
N ASN A 113 6.69 -9.11 -0.71
CA ASN A 113 5.84 -10.09 -0.02
C ASN A 113 4.35 -9.69 -0.10
N ALA A 114 3.88 -9.27 -1.29
CA ALA A 114 2.47 -8.99 -1.49
C ALA A 114 1.60 -10.23 -1.15
N ILE A 115 0.57 -10.01 -0.35
CA ILE A 115 -0.46 -11.01 -0.02
C ILE A 115 -1.38 -11.19 -1.24
N PHE A 116 -1.72 -10.08 -1.90
CA PHE A 116 -2.34 -10.07 -3.22
C PHE A 116 -2.05 -8.75 -3.94
N ASN A 117 -2.26 -8.75 -5.25
CA ASN A 117 -2.22 -7.57 -6.12
C ASN A 117 -3.39 -7.65 -7.12
N THR A 118 -3.76 -6.52 -7.71
CA THR A 118 -4.73 -6.47 -8.81
C THR A 118 -4.17 -5.75 -10.03
N GLU A 119 -4.61 -6.12 -11.24
CA GLU A 119 -4.34 -5.42 -12.49
C GLU A 119 -4.88 -3.99 -12.43
N ALA A 120 -4.34 -3.10 -13.27
CA ALA A 120 -4.78 -1.71 -13.38
C ALA A 120 -6.11 -1.59 -14.16
N LEU A 121 -7.17 -2.18 -13.59
CA LEU A 121 -8.54 -2.17 -14.10
C LEU A 121 -9.49 -1.62 -13.02
N PRO A 122 -10.69 -1.12 -13.38
CA PRO A 122 -11.79 -0.91 -12.44
C PRO A 122 -11.94 -2.05 -11.44
N GLY A 123 -12.03 -1.72 -10.14
CA GLY A 123 -12.21 -2.73 -9.09
C GLY A 123 -13.59 -3.38 -9.11
N TRP A 124 -14.57 -2.68 -9.68
CA TRP A 124 -15.95 -3.14 -9.82
C TRP A 124 -16.34 -3.21 -11.29
N ALA A 125 -17.14 -4.20 -11.65
CA ALA A 125 -17.67 -4.31 -12.99
C ALA A 125 -18.80 -3.30 -13.24
N ASP A 126 -18.95 -2.90 -14.50
CA ASP A 126 -20.14 -2.18 -14.95
C ASP A 126 -21.40 -3.08 -14.87
N ALA A 127 -22.57 -2.49 -15.11
CA ALA A 127 -23.85 -3.21 -15.10
C ALA A 127 -23.95 -4.38 -16.12
N LYS A 128 -23.00 -4.50 -17.06
CA LYS A 128 -22.91 -5.61 -18.03
C LYS A 128 -21.89 -6.67 -17.61
N GLY A 129 -21.27 -6.54 -16.43
CA GLY A 129 -20.25 -7.46 -15.91
C GLY A 129 -18.85 -7.24 -16.51
N SER A 130 -18.57 -6.09 -17.11
CA SER A 130 -17.27 -5.77 -17.70
C SER A 130 -16.39 -4.94 -16.76
N PHE A 131 -15.13 -5.36 -16.59
CA PHE A 131 -14.08 -4.61 -15.88
C PHE A 131 -13.25 -3.70 -16.79
N LYS A 132 -13.59 -3.58 -18.08
CA LYS A 132 -12.84 -2.68 -18.98
C LYS A 132 -13.02 -1.23 -18.57
N ASP A 133 -11.91 -0.50 -18.49
CA ASP A 133 -11.93 0.94 -18.38
C ASP A 133 -12.29 1.57 -19.74
N LYS A 134 -13.43 2.25 -19.80
CA LYS A 134 -13.97 2.86 -21.03
C LYS A 134 -13.76 4.36 -21.09
N ARG A 135 -13.05 4.94 -20.11
CA ARG A 135 -12.67 6.36 -20.13
C ARG A 135 -11.72 6.61 -21.30
N GLU A 136 -11.75 7.83 -21.85
CA GLU A 136 -10.82 8.26 -22.89
C GLU A 136 -9.36 8.15 -22.42
N ILE A 137 -9.13 8.48 -21.15
CA ILE A 137 -7.86 8.29 -20.45
C ILE A 137 -8.10 7.31 -19.30
N PRO A 138 -7.73 6.03 -19.46
CA PRO A 138 -7.87 5.04 -18.40
C PRO A 138 -7.16 5.46 -17.10
N GLY A 139 -7.77 5.15 -15.97
CA GLY A 139 -7.25 5.50 -14.64
C GLY A 139 -7.43 6.97 -14.22
N VAL A 140 -8.07 7.83 -15.02
CA VAL A 140 -8.20 9.27 -14.72
C VAL A 140 -9.66 9.74 -14.68
N GLY A 141 -10.09 10.28 -13.55
CA GLY A 141 -11.44 10.80 -13.32
C GLY A 141 -12.40 9.72 -12.78
N ASN A 142 -13.65 10.08 -12.49
CA ASN A 142 -14.61 9.09 -12.02
C ASN A 142 -14.99 8.09 -13.13
N LEU A 143 -15.26 6.84 -12.74
CA LEU A 143 -16.01 5.91 -13.60
C LEU A 143 -17.45 6.42 -13.76
N ASP A 144 -18.11 6.08 -14.87
CA ASP A 144 -19.50 6.46 -15.13
C ASP A 144 -20.50 5.74 -14.22
N TYR A 145 -20.19 4.50 -13.82
CA TYR A 145 -21.01 3.69 -12.92
C TYR A 145 -20.51 3.64 -11.47
N ALA A 146 -19.36 4.26 -11.15
CA ALA A 146 -18.81 4.19 -9.81
C ALA A 146 -18.05 5.47 -9.42
N SER A 147 -18.18 5.90 -8.17
CA SER A 147 -17.53 7.13 -7.70
C SER A 147 -17.12 7.07 -6.23
N PHE A 148 -15.90 7.51 -5.95
CA PHE A 148 -15.41 7.68 -4.58
C PHE A 148 -16.12 8.85 -3.89
N LYS A 149 -16.57 8.65 -2.64
CA LYS A 149 -17.24 9.67 -1.83
C LYS A 149 -16.38 10.18 -0.67
N GLY A 150 -15.26 9.52 -0.40
CA GLY A 150 -14.37 9.85 0.71
C GLY A 150 -14.20 8.66 1.65
N TYR A 151 -13.74 8.93 2.86
CA TYR A 151 -13.66 7.92 3.90
C TYR A 151 -14.01 8.52 5.27
N TYR A 152 -14.51 7.67 6.17
CA TYR A 152 -14.62 7.98 7.59
C TYR A 152 -13.43 7.40 8.34
N ARG A 153 -13.10 8.01 9.48
CA ARG A 153 -12.05 7.51 10.39
C ARG A 153 -12.64 7.29 11.78
N HIS A 154 -12.34 6.13 12.37
CA HIS A 154 -12.62 5.83 13.77
C HIS A 154 -11.40 5.17 14.41
N GLY A 155 -10.64 5.93 15.21
CA GLY A 155 -9.33 5.50 15.70
C GLY A 155 -8.37 5.27 14.53
N ASP A 156 -7.84 4.05 14.43
CA ASP A 156 -6.95 3.62 13.33
C ASP A 156 -7.70 2.94 12.19
N LYS A 157 -9.02 2.77 12.33
CA LYS A 157 -9.86 2.16 11.29
C LYS A 157 -10.33 3.20 10.28
N ILE A 158 -10.19 2.84 9.01
CA ILE A 158 -10.70 3.60 7.87
C ILE A 158 -11.92 2.88 7.28
N VAL A 159 -12.97 3.65 7.00
CA VAL A 159 -14.17 3.17 6.30
C VAL A 159 -14.26 3.93 4.98
N LEU A 160 -13.88 3.27 3.89
CA LEU A 160 -14.01 3.81 2.54
C LEU A 160 -15.51 3.92 2.19
N ASN A 161 -15.92 5.04 1.61
CA ASN A 161 -17.27 5.27 1.13
C ASN A 161 -17.24 5.55 -0.38
N TYR A 162 -17.97 4.75 -1.15
CA TYR A 162 -18.11 4.93 -2.58
C TYR A 162 -19.43 4.34 -3.11
N ASN A 163 -19.82 4.76 -4.30
CA ASN A 163 -20.99 4.22 -5.01
C ASN A 163 -20.56 3.32 -6.16
N VAL A 164 -21.31 2.23 -6.40
CA VAL A 164 -21.14 1.30 -7.53
C VAL A 164 -22.51 0.91 -8.07
N ASN A 165 -22.76 1.15 -9.36
CA ASN A 165 -24.02 0.85 -10.04
C ASN A 165 -25.27 1.32 -9.25
N GLY A 166 -25.17 2.50 -8.62
CA GLY A 166 -26.24 3.11 -7.82
C GLY A 166 -26.36 2.60 -6.37
N ALA A 167 -25.56 1.61 -5.95
CA ALA A 167 -25.49 1.14 -4.57
C ALA A 167 -24.36 1.83 -3.80
N GLU A 168 -24.66 2.31 -2.59
CA GLU A 168 -23.65 2.79 -1.65
C GLU A 168 -22.90 1.60 -1.03
N ILE A 169 -21.58 1.72 -0.96
CA ILE A 169 -20.67 0.74 -0.38
C ILE A 169 -19.88 1.43 0.74
N LEU A 170 -19.91 0.82 1.92
CA LEU A 170 -18.94 1.09 2.97
C LEU A 170 -18.00 -0.11 3.09
N GLU A 171 -16.71 0.13 2.93
CA GLU A 171 -15.68 -0.90 2.97
C GLU A 171 -14.65 -0.61 4.07
N THR A 172 -14.30 -1.62 4.84
CA THR A 172 -13.13 -1.58 5.74
C THR A 172 -12.21 -2.74 5.40
N VAL A 173 -10.90 -2.46 5.47
CA VAL A 173 -9.84 -3.45 5.33
C VAL A 173 -9.16 -3.63 6.68
N SER A 174 -8.85 -4.86 7.06
CA SER A 174 -8.08 -5.18 8.26
C SER A 174 -7.10 -6.33 7.99
N ALA A 175 -6.05 -6.41 8.81
CA ALA A 175 -5.08 -7.49 8.78
C ALA A 175 -5.01 -8.16 10.17
N GLU A 176 -5.02 -9.49 10.20
CA GLU A 176 -4.81 -10.27 11.42
C GLU A 176 -4.15 -11.61 11.05
N ASN A 177 -3.06 -11.99 11.73
CA ASN A 177 -2.34 -13.25 11.50
C ASN A 177 -1.98 -13.51 10.01
N GLY A 178 -1.60 -12.45 9.28
CA GLY A 178 -1.26 -12.52 7.85
C GLY A 178 -2.48 -12.64 6.91
N VAL A 179 -3.70 -12.59 7.42
CA VAL A 179 -4.94 -12.61 6.63
C VAL A 179 -5.48 -11.21 6.45
N ILE A 180 -5.76 -10.83 5.19
CA ILE A 180 -6.47 -9.60 4.88
C ILE A 180 -7.97 -9.86 4.82
N THR A 181 -8.73 -9.11 5.61
CA THR A 181 -10.20 -9.16 5.61
C THR A 181 -10.75 -7.86 5.05
N ARG A 182 -11.60 -7.98 4.02
CA ARG A 182 -12.41 -6.87 3.48
C ARG A 182 -13.85 -7.04 3.96
N SER A 183 -14.34 -6.09 4.74
CA SER A 183 -15.71 -6.08 5.25
C SER A 183 -16.55 -5.06 4.49
N PHE A 184 -17.68 -5.48 3.95
CA PHE A 184 -18.55 -4.63 3.13
C PHE A 184 -19.93 -4.48 3.78
N LYS A 185 -20.39 -3.23 3.88
CA LYS A 185 -21.81 -2.92 3.99
C LYS A 185 -22.27 -2.39 2.65
N ILE A 186 -23.19 -3.11 2.02
CA ILE A 186 -23.72 -2.79 0.70
C ILE A 186 -25.18 -2.39 0.85
N ALA A 187 -25.53 -1.20 0.38
CA ALA A 187 -26.90 -0.71 0.36
C ALA A 187 -27.77 -1.52 -0.62
N LYS A 188 -29.08 -1.20 -0.65
CA LYS A 188 -30.02 -1.83 -1.59
C LYS A 188 -29.53 -1.63 -3.03
N ARG A 189 -29.65 -2.69 -3.83
CA ARG A 189 -29.21 -2.74 -5.23
C ARG A 189 -30.23 -3.50 -6.09
N SER A 190 -30.27 -3.20 -7.37
CA SER A 190 -31.19 -3.81 -8.35
C SER A 190 -30.60 -5.03 -9.06
N ALA A 191 -29.29 -5.25 -8.93
CA ALA A 191 -28.56 -6.35 -9.57
C ALA A 191 -27.34 -6.76 -8.73
N ASP A 192 -26.70 -7.85 -9.13
CA ASP A 192 -25.44 -8.29 -8.56
C ASP A 192 -24.31 -7.30 -8.85
N LEU A 193 -23.33 -7.24 -7.94
CA LEU A 193 -22.12 -6.45 -8.08
C LEU A 193 -20.94 -7.41 -8.14
N LEU A 194 -20.08 -7.24 -9.15
CA LEU A 194 -18.87 -8.05 -9.31
C LEU A 194 -17.66 -7.20 -8.94
N LEU A 195 -16.80 -7.77 -8.10
CA LEU A 195 -15.62 -7.14 -7.53
C LEU A 195 -14.39 -7.98 -7.85
N ILE A 196 -13.31 -7.34 -8.31
CA ILE A 196 -11.99 -7.96 -8.34
C ILE A 196 -11.43 -7.98 -6.91
N VAL A 197 -11.06 -9.18 -6.46
CA VAL A 197 -10.53 -9.39 -5.10
C VAL A 197 -9.01 -9.49 -5.11
N ALA A 198 -8.47 -10.30 -6.03
CA ALA A 198 -7.05 -10.54 -6.23
C ALA A 198 -6.84 -11.12 -7.63
N ASP A 199 -5.68 -10.84 -8.24
CA ASP A 199 -5.21 -11.57 -9.41
C ASP A 199 -4.28 -12.71 -9.00
N GLU A 200 -4.36 -13.82 -9.74
CA GLU A 200 -3.49 -14.96 -9.51
C GLU A 200 -2.11 -14.68 -10.11
N LYS A 201 -1.05 -15.07 -9.39
CA LYS A 201 0.30 -15.03 -9.94
C LYS A 201 0.40 -16.03 -11.11
N GLY A 202 0.21 -15.55 -12.33
CA GLY A 202 0.21 -16.38 -13.54
C GLY A 202 -1.17 -16.68 -14.15
N GLY A 203 -2.25 -16.06 -13.68
CA GLY A 203 -3.53 -15.96 -14.40
C GLY A 203 -3.86 -14.47 -14.56
N PHE A 204 -4.11 -13.92 -15.75
CA PHE A 204 -4.77 -14.45 -16.95
C PHE A 204 -3.95 -14.24 -18.23
#